data_AF-A0A2D4L156-F1
#
_entry.id   AF-A0A2D4L156-F1
#
_cell.length_a   1.000
_cell.length_b   1.000
_cell.length_c   1.000
_cell.angle_alpha   90.00
_cell.angle_beta   90.00
_cell.angle_gamma   90.00
#
_symmetry.space_group_name_H-M   'P 1'
#
loop_
_entity.id
_entity.type
_entity.pdbx_description
1 polymer ?
#
loop_
_entity_poly.entity_id
_entity_poly.type
_entity_poly.pdbx_seq_one_letter_code
_entity_poly.pdbx_strand_id
1 'polypeptide(L)'
;MLNSQNPLIGEPQQEWGPQHFWGDVTLKFCYNTSEQNMEEYSGAELVSLRLLSLVKEEYLFLNPNLNAGGLKCTVSPYGLVVVAVAGTVHRSTSCLGIFEQIFGLIRCPFRDNTWKIKFVNLKIVGQNAIEPGTHIERPHIKYEQEELQEFCVSKELALIEPQKY
;
A
#
# COMPACT_ATOMS: atom_id res chain seq x y z
N MET A 1 -13.62 -1.36 -1.80
CA MET A 1 -12.87 -2.16 -2.80
C MET A 1 -12.05 -3.26 -2.11
N LEU A 2 -10.95 -2.93 -1.42
CA LEU A 2 -10.19 -3.92 -0.64
C LEU A 2 -10.81 -4.22 0.73
N ASN A 3 -11.01 -3.22 1.59
CA ASN A 3 -11.63 -3.42 2.92
C ASN A 3 -13.04 -4.04 2.85
N SER A 4 -13.80 -3.77 1.78
CA SER A 4 -15.12 -4.38 1.56
C SER A 4 -15.07 -5.90 1.36
N GLN A 5 -13.87 -6.49 1.18
CA GLN A 5 -13.69 -7.94 1.13
C GLN A 5 -13.63 -8.57 2.53
N ASN A 6 -13.59 -7.76 3.61
CA ASN A 6 -13.51 -8.26 4.97
C ASN A 6 -14.87 -8.85 5.39
N PRO A 7 -14.94 -10.15 5.73
CA PRO A 7 -16.20 -10.79 6.14
C PRO A 7 -16.84 -10.17 7.39
N LEU A 8 -16.07 -9.44 8.21
CA LEU A 8 -16.54 -8.87 9.47
C LEU A 8 -17.20 -7.49 9.33
N ILE A 9 -17.10 -6.84 8.17
CA ILE A 9 -17.50 -5.43 8.01
C ILE A 9 -18.96 -5.28 7.55
N GLY A 10 -19.59 -6.35 7.05
CA GLY A 10 -21.01 -6.34 6.66
C GLY A 10 -21.37 -5.39 5.51
N GLU A 11 -20.37 -4.73 4.89
CA GLU A 11 -20.56 -3.86 3.73
C GLU A 11 -20.75 -4.66 2.44
N PRO A 12 -21.45 -4.09 1.43
CA PRO A 12 -21.53 -4.70 0.11
C PRO A 12 -20.13 -4.92 -0.49
N GLN A 13 -19.87 -6.16 -0.94
CA GLN A 13 -18.61 -6.49 -1.58
C GLN A 13 -18.50 -5.75 -2.92
N GLN A 14 -17.50 -4.87 -3.01
CA GLN A 14 -17.13 -4.23 -4.27
C GLN A 14 -16.21 -5.14 -5.09
N GLU A 15 -16.08 -4.89 -6.38
CA GLU A 15 -15.17 -5.64 -7.23
C GLU A 15 -13.71 -5.46 -6.76
N TRP A 16 -12.93 -6.54 -6.72
CA TRP A 16 -11.49 -6.53 -6.45
C TRP A 16 -10.80 -7.60 -7.29
N GLY A 17 -9.65 -7.28 -7.87
CA GLY A 17 -8.85 -8.25 -8.61
C GLY A 17 -7.63 -7.67 -9.34
N PRO A 18 -6.95 -8.50 -10.16
CA PRO A 18 -5.73 -8.13 -10.87
C PRO A 18 -5.91 -6.98 -11.88
N GLN A 19 -7.14 -6.69 -12.32
CA GLN A 19 -7.47 -5.63 -13.26
C GLN A 19 -7.05 -4.22 -12.80
N HIS A 20 -6.91 -4.01 -11.49
CA HIS A 20 -6.47 -2.74 -10.89
C HIS A 20 -4.95 -2.49 -11.02
N PHE A 21 -4.20 -3.51 -11.42
CA PHE A 21 -2.74 -3.48 -11.46
C PHE A 21 -2.21 -3.51 -12.90
N TRP A 22 -0.97 -3.06 -13.07
CA TRP A 22 -0.16 -3.39 -14.24
C TRP A 22 0.31 -4.84 -14.14
N GLY A 23 0.52 -5.50 -15.29
CA GLY A 23 0.88 -6.92 -15.33
C GLY A 23 2.18 -7.24 -14.58
N ASP A 24 3.12 -6.30 -14.57
CA ASP A 24 4.42 -6.38 -13.90
C ASP A 24 4.46 -5.57 -12.58
N VAL A 25 3.32 -5.41 -11.91
CA VAL A 25 3.26 -4.79 -10.59
C VAL A 25 4.16 -5.54 -9.59
N THR A 26 4.73 -4.79 -8.66
CA THR A 26 5.44 -5.35 -7.49
C THR A 26 4.78 -4.93 -6.20
N LEU A 27 4.75 -5.84 -5.21
CA LEU A 27 4.37 -5.57 -3.83
C LEU A 27 5.59 -5.85 -2.95
N LYS A 28 6.02 -4.85 -2.18
CA LYS A 28 6.93 -5.03 -1.06
C LYS A 28 6.14 -4.94 0.22
N PHE A 29 6.03 -6.04 0.97
CA PHE A 29 5.28 -6.10 2.21
C PHE A 29 6.23 -6.29 3.40
N CYS A 30 6.35 -5.27 4.24
CA CYS A 30 7.11 -5.32 5.48
C CYS A 30 6.14 -5.37 6.66
N TYR A 31 6.36 -6.27 7.61
CA TYR A 31 5.58 -6.27 8.84
C TYR A 31 6.46 -6.53 10.05
N ASN A 32 6.09 -5.90 11.16
CA ASN A 32 6.77 -6.07 12.44
C ASN A 32 5.72 -6.28 13.54
N THR A 33 5.62 -7.51 14.05
CA THR A 33 4.75 -7.87 15.17
C THR A 33 5.54 -8.33 16.39
N SER A 34 6.63 -9.04 16.16
CA SER A 34 7.58 -9.58 17.15
C SER A 34 8.98 -9.61 16.53
N GLU A 35 9.04 -9.98 15.26
CA GLU A 35 10.23 -9.91 14.41
C GLU A 35 9.91 -9.13 13.15
N GLN A 36 10.93 -8.44 12.61
CA GLN A 36 10.81 -7.73 11.34
C GLN A 36 10.89 -8.73 10.18
N ASN A 37 9.82 -8.77 9.38
CA ASN A 37 9.70 -9.62 8.21
C ASN A 37 9.51 -8.78 6.93
N MET A 38 9.93 -9.34 5.80
CA MET A 38 9.80 -8.72 4.48
C MET A 38 9.45 -9.79 3.43
N GLU A 39 8.35 -9.58 2.74
CA GLU A 39 7.87 -10.40 1.63
C GLU A 39 7.84 -9.54 0.35
N GLU A 40 8.16 -10.14 -0.80
CA GLU A 40 8.04 -9.49 -2.10
C GLU A 40 7.22 -10.36 -3.05
N TYR A 41 6.29 -9.74 -3.77
CA TYR A 41 5.44 -10.39 -4.77
C TYR A 41 5.50 -9.61 -6.07
N SER A 42 5.48 -10.33 -7.19
CA SER A 42 5.51 -9.75 -8.53
C SER A 42 4.38 -10.33 -9.37
N GLY A 43 3.76 -9.50 -10.19
CA GLY A 43 2.64 -9.89 -11.04
C GLY A 43 1.28 -9.53 -10.44
N ALA A 44 0.36 -9.09 -11.30
CA ALA A 44 -0.97 -8.60 -10.91
C ALA A 44 -1.77 -9.60 -10.07
N GLU A 45 -1.75 -10.88 -10.46
CA GLU A 45 -2.46 -11.95 -9.75
C GLU A 45 -1.94 -12.14 -8.32
N LEU A 46 -0.62 -12.34 -8.16
CA LEU A 46 -0.02 -12.60 -6.84
C LEU A 46 -0.15 -11.40 -5.90
N VAL A 47 0.07 -10.18 -6.42
CA VAL A 47 -0.11 -8.95 -5.65
C VAL A 47 -1.57 -8.78 -5.21
N SER A 48 -2.52 -8.99 -6.12
CA SER A 48 -3.96 -8.90 -5.82
C SER A 48 -4.37 -9.93 -4.78
N LEU A 49 -3.91 -11.17 -4.91
CA LEU A 49 -4.24 -12.26 -3.98
C LEU A 49 -3.65 -12.03 -2.60
N ARG A 50 -2.39 -11.59 -2.49
CA ARG A 50 -1.78 -11.32 -1.19
C ARG A 50 -2.45 -10.17 -0.46
N LEU A 51 -2.74 -9.07 -1.16
CA LEU A 51 -3.49 -7.96 -0.55
C LEU A 51 -4.90 -8.40 -0.12
N LEU A 52 -5.56 -9.25 -0.92
CA LEU A 52 -6.86 -9.81 -0.59
C LEU A 52 -6.82 -10.69 0.67
N SER A 53 -5.80 -11.55 0.81
CA SER A 53 -5.69 -12.46 1.96
C SER A 53 -5.58 -11.69 3.28
N LEU A 54 -4.87 -10.55 3.31
CA LEU A 54 -4.78 -9.70 4.50
C LEU A 54 -6.16 -9.31 5.04
N VAL A 55 -7.11 -9.02 4.15
CA VAL A 55 -8.44 -8.55 4.54
C VAL A 55 -9.43 -9.70 4.69
N LYS A 56 -9.37 -10.70 3.82
CA LYS A 56 -10.36 -11.79 3.75
C LYS A 56 -10.05 -12.96 4.67
N GLU A 57 -8.77 -13.33 4.80
CA GLU A 57 -8.32 -14.50 5.56
C GLU A 57 -7.74 -14.10 6.93
N GLU A 58 -7.01 -12.98 6.98
CA GLU A 58 -6.41 -12.46 8.21
C GLU A 58 -7.31 -11.44 8.95
N TYR A 59 -8.45 -11.11 8.34
CA TYR A 59 -9.51 -10.23 8.85
C TYR A 59 -9.02 -8.83 9.21
N LEU A 60 -7.96 -8.35 8.56
CA LEU A 60 -7.44 -7.02 8.80
C LEU A 60 -8.36 -5.97 8.19
N PHE A 61 -8.51 -4.86 8.89
CA PHE A 61 -9.15 -3.66 8.41
C PHE A 61 -8.12 -2.52 8.40
N LEU A 62 -7.85 -1.98 7.22
CA LEU A 62 -6.93 -0.86 7.06
C LEU A 62 -7.72 0.43 7.14
N ASN A 63 -7.66 1.13 8.27
CA ASN A 63 -8.35 2.41 8.47
C ASN A 63 -7.40 3.58 8.15
N PRO A 64 -7.49 4.19 6.95
CA PRO A 64 -6.58 5.26 6.54
C PRO A 64 -6.83 6.55 7.33
N ASN A 65 -5.76 7.26 7.67
CA ASN A 65 -5.85 8.61 8.23
C ASN A 65 -5.88 9.63 7.07
N LEU A 66 -7.07 10.13 6.73
CA LEU A 66 -7.23 11.11 5.65
C LEU A 66 -7.05 12.57 6.10
N ASN A 67 -6.74 12.79 7.39
CA ASN A 67 -6.48 14.13 7.91
C ASN A 67 -5.06 14.61 7.55
N ALA A 68 -4.78 15.90 7.77
CA ALA A 68 -3.47 16.51 7.50
C ALA A 68 -2.34 15.70 8.16
N GLY A 69 -1.48 15.10 7.32
CA GLY A 69 -0.33 14.29 7.73
C GLY A 69 -0.45 12.79 7.45
N GLY A 70 -1.65 12.23 7.28
CA GLY A 70 -1.85 10.81 6.98
C GLY A 70 -1.92 10.46 5.49
N LEU A 71 -1.95 11.48 4.62
CA LEU A 71 -1.91 11.34 3.16
C LEU A 71 -0.88 12.31 2.57
N LYS A 72 0.03 11.80 1.74
CA LYS A 72 0.89 12.62 0.88
C LYS A 72 0.78 12.13 -0.56
N CYS A 73 0.87 13.04 -1.52
CA CYS A 73 0.83 12.71 -2.94
C CYS A 73 1.87 13.54 -3.68
N THR A 74 2.56 12.92 -4.64
CA THR A 74 3.48 13.61 -5.55
C THR A 74 3.30 13.07 -6.96
N VAL A 75 3.66 13.87 -7.95
CA VAL A 75 3.59 13.50 -9.36
C VAL A 75 4.95 13.76 -9.97
N SER A 76 5.47 12.75 -10.67
CA SER A 76 6.71 12.88 -11.40
C SER A 76 6.52 13.66 -12.71
N PRO A 77 7.59 14.22 -13.28
CA PRO A 77 7.53 14.86 -14.60
C PRO A 77 7.07 13.93 -15.73
N TYR A 78 7.27 12.62 -15.59
CA TYR A 78 6.95 11.62 -16.63
C TYR A 78 5.60 10.90 -16.41
N GLY A 79 4.81 11.35 -15.43
CA GLY A 79 3.41 10.93 -15.26
C GLY A 79 3.18 9.78 -14.28
N LEU A 80 4.21 9.36 -13.52
CA LEU A 80 4.03 8.50 -12.34
C LEU A 80 3.46 9.33 -11.20
N VAL A 81 2.34 8.88 -10.64
CA VAL A 81 1.75 9.47 -9.43
C VAL A 81 2.06 8.57 -8.25
N VAL A 82 2.63 9.12 -7.19
CA VAL A 82 2.89 8.41 -5.95
C VAL A 82 1.96 8.91 -4.86
N VAL A 83 1.21 7.98 -4.27
CA VAL A 83 0.27 8.24 -3.18
C VAL A 83 0.73 7.45 -1.96
N ALA A 84 0.99 8.14 -0.85
CA ALA A 84 1.39 7.55 0.41
C ALA A 84 0.30 7.77 1.46
N VAL A 85 -0.19 6.69 2.07
CA VAL A 85 -1.27 6.68 3.06
C VAL A 85 -0.77 6.04 4.36
N ALA A 86 -0.89 6.73 5.48
CA ALA A 86 -0.71 6.17 6.82
C ALA A 86 -2.06 5.91 7.46
N GLY A 87 -2.15 4.91 8.32
CA GLY A 87 -3.37 4.62 9.04
C GLY A 87 -3.19 3.62 10.17
N THR A 88 -4.31 3.13 10.67
CA THR A 88 -4.35 2.10 11.72
C THR A 88 -4.82 0.77 11.14
N VAL A 89 -4.27 -0.32 11.65
CA VAL A 89 -4.70 -1.68 11.32
C VAL A 89 -5.58 -2.18 12.46
N HIS A 90 -6.76 -2.69 12.14
CA HIS A 90 -7.71 -3.22 13.10
C HIS A 90 -8.09 -4.66 12.77
N ARG A 91 -8.58 -5.37 13.79
CA ARG A 91 -9.33 -6.61 13.63
C ARG A 91 -10.53 -6.53 14.56
N SER A 92 -11.74 -6.58 14.00
CA SER A 92 -12.97 -6.27 14.74
C SER A 92 -12.84 -4.91 15.43
N THR A 93 -13.08 -4.83 16.74
CA THR A 93 -12.99 -3.60 17.55
C THR A 93 -11.58 -3.30 18.08
N SER A 94 -10.60 -4.16 17.81
CA SER A 94 -9.26 -4.06 18.36
C SER A 94 -8.30 -3.41 17.36
N CYS A 95 -7.68 -2.29 17.76
CA CYS A 95 -6.54 -1.73 17.05
C CYS A 95 -5.32 -2.63 17.25
N LEU A 96 -4.76 -3.13 16.15
CA LEU A 96 -3.59 -4.01 16.16
C LEU A 96 -2.28 -3.26 15.94
N GLY A 97 -2.33 -2.04 15.40
CA GLY A 97 -1.13 -1.26 15.10
C GLY A 97 -1.37 -0.18 14.05
N ILE A 98 -0.29 0.21 13.38
CA ILE A 98 -0.29 1.22 12.31
C ILE A 98 0.22 0.63 11.01
N PHE A 99 -0.15 1.27 9.90
CA PHE A 99 0.39 0.96 8.59
C PHE A 99 0.81 2.22 7.83
N GLU A 100 1.74 2.04 6.91
CA GLU A 100 2.06 2.97 5.83
C GLU A 100 1.94 2.20 4.50
N GLN A 101 1.22 2.76 3.54
CA GLN A 101 1.03 2.16 2.23
C GLN A 101 1.33 3.19 1.14
N ILE A 102 2.28 2.87 0.26
CA ILE A 102 2.69 3.71 -0.85
C ILE A 102 2.30 3.02 -2.15
N PHE A 103 1.60 3.75 -3.02
CA PHE A 103 1.17 3.30 -4.34
C PHE A 103 1.87 4.12 -5.40
N GLY A 104 2.42 3.45 -6.41
CA GLY A 104 2.78 4.07 -7.67
C GLY A 104 1.69 3.84 -8.69
N LEU A 105 1.16 4.90 -9.29
CA LEU A 105 0.08 4.85 -10.26
C LEU A 105 0.57 5.40 -11.60
N ILE A 106 0.29 4.67 -12.67
CA ILE A 106 0.55 5.13 -14.03
C ILE A 106 -0.77 5.13 -14.79
N ARG A 107 -1.05 6.22 -15.49
CA ARG A 107 -2.24 6.34 -16.35
C ARG A 107 -2.10 5.41 -17.56
N CYS A 108 -3.11 4.61 -17.83
CA CYS A 108 -3.17 3.82 -19.06
C CYS A 108 -3.42 4.75 -20.26
N PRO A 109 -2.54 4.79 -21.27
CA PRO A 109 -2.71 5.70 -22.41
C PRO A 109 -3.77 5.22 -23.41
N PHE A 110 -4.13 3.93 -23.38
CA PHE A 110 -5.02 3.29 -24.38
C PHE A 110 -6.48 3.15 -23.94
N ARG A 111 -6.80 3.55 -22.71
CA ARG A 111 -8.16 3.50 -22.14
C ARG A 111 -8.42 4.79 -21.38
N ASP A 112 -9.53 5.47 -21.67
CA ASP A 112 -9.88 6.70 -20.96
C ASP A 112 -9.99 6.46 -19.44
N ASN A 113 -9.34 7.35 -18.69
CA ASN A 113 -9.41 7.45 -17.22
C ASN A 113 -9.13 6.16 -16.42
N THR A 114 -8.23 5.29 -16.86
CA THR A 114 -7.80 4.13 -16.06
C THR A 114 -6.39 4.33 -15.51
N TRP A 115 -6.28 4.77 -14.25
CA TRP A 115 -5.05 4.67 -13.48
C TRP A 115 -4.87 3.23 -13.01
N LYS A 116 -3.65 2.70 -13.15
CA LYS A 116 -3.31 1.36 -12.70
C LYS A 116 -2.10 1.38 -11.77
N ILE A 117 -2.12 0.50 -10.79
CA ILE A 117 -1.07 0.38 -9.79
C ILE A 117 0.14 -0.33 -10.40
N LYS A 118 1.29 0.35 -10.35
CA LYS A 118 2.58 -0.13 -10.84
C LYS A 118 3.45 -0.73 -9.74
N PHE A 119 3.33 -0.23 -8.52
CA PHE A 119 3.94 -0.85 -7.34
C PHE A 119 3.14 -0.52 -6.08
N VAL A 120 3.30 -1.36 -5.07
CA VAL A 120 2.77 -1.17 -3.71
C VAL A 120 3.89 -1.42 -2.72
N ASN A 121 4.15 -0.49 -1.83
CA ASN A 121 4.92 -0.75 -0.61
C ASN A 121 3.95 -0.71 0.56
N LEU A 122 3.77 -1.81 1.26
CA LEU A 122 2.96 -1.89 2.47
C LEU A 122 3.88 -2.17 3.65
N LYS A 123 3.77 -1.34 4.69
CA LYS A 123 4.46 -1.53 5.96
C LYS A 123 3.43 -1.58 7.07
N ILE A 124 3.45 -2.64 7.89
CA ILE A 124 2.59 -2.77 9.07
C ILE A 124 3.47 -2.89 10.32
N VAL A 125 3.17 -2.12 11.36
CA VAL A 125 3.83 -2.22 12.67
C VAL A 125 2.75 -2.50 13.71
N GLY A 126 2.80 -3.70 14.29
CA GLY A 126 1.92 -4.14 15.34
C GLY A 126 2.25 -3.51 16.69
N GLN A 127 1.26 -3.37 17.56
CA GLN A 127 1.44 -2.80 18.90
C GLN A 127 2.48 -3.53 19.74
N ASN A 128 2.57 -4.87 19.59
CA ASN A 128 3.52 -5.69 20.34
C ASN A 128 4.99 -5.41 19.96
N ALA A 129 5.24 -4.80 18.80
CA ALA A 129 6.57 -4.38 18.37
C ALA A 129 6.93 -2.96 18.83
N ILE A 130 5.99 -2.26 19.47
CA ILE A 130 6.20 -0.92 20.04
C ILE A 130 6.65 -1.10 21.49
N GLU A 131 7.70 -0.39 21.90
CA GLU A 131 8.26 -0.54 23.25
C GLU A 131 7.19 -0.27 24.33
N PRO A 132 7.16 -1.06 25.42
CA PRO A 132 6.20 -0.85 26.50
C PRO A 132 6.32 0.57 27.08
N GLY A 133 5.27 1.37 26.95
CA GLY A 133 5.22 2.76 27.43
C GLY A 133 5.40 3.82 26.33
N THR A 134 5.73 3.44 25.10
CA THR A 134 5.69 4.35 23.95
C THR A 134 4.24 4.52 23.49
N HIS A 135 3.76 5.76 23.46
CA HIS A 135 2.44 6.05 22.90
C HIS A 135 2.46 5.80 21.40
N ILE A 136 1.44 5.11 20.87
CA ILE A 136 1.25 4.98 19.42
C ILE A 136 0.99 6.39 18.90
N GLU A 137 1.99 7.01 18.28
CA GLU A 137 1.82 8.30 17.64
C GLU A 137 0.73 8.20 16.57
N ARG A 138 0.06 9.32 16.29
CA ARG A 138 -0.92 9.36 15.20
C ARG A 138 -0.24 8.89 13.91
N PRO A 139 -0.84 7.95 13.17
CA PRO A 139 -0.25 7.47 11.94
C PRO A 139 -0.10 8.65 10.98
N HIS A 140 1.15 8.98 10.68
CA HIS A 140 1.56 10.05 9.79
C HIS A 140 2.58 9.51 8.80
N ILE A 141 2.59 10.06 7.59
CA ILE A 141 3.60 9.74 6.61
C ILE A 141 4.90 10.37 7.06
N LYS A 142 5.90 9.51 7.34
CA LYS A 142 7.24 9.94 7.76
C LYS A 142 8.08 10.48 6.61
N TYR A 143 7.74 10.11 5.37
CA TYR A 143 8.47 10.53 4.20
C TYR A 143 8.28 12.01 3.92
N GLU A 144 9.36 12.75 3.76
CA GLU A 144 9.30 14.13 3.26
C GLU A 144 8.99 14.17 1.76
N GLN A 145 8.59 15.35 1.27
CA GLN A 145 8.16 15.50 -0.12
C GLN A 145 9.32 15.22 -1.08
N GLU A 146 10.55 15.62 -0.74
CA GLU A 146 11.75 15.33 -1.52
C GLU A 146 12.04 13.82 -1.57
N GLU A 147 11.89 13.10 -0.45
CA GLU A 147 12.12 11.65 -0.40
C GLU A 147 11.10 10.89 -1.25
N LEU A 148 9.83 11.34 -1.27
CA LEU A 148 8.81 10.77 -2.17
C LEU A 148 9.13 11.05 -3.65
N GLN A 149 9.73 12.20 -3.96
CA GLN A 149 10.17 12.52 -5.32
C GLN A 149 11.39 11.70 -5.74
N GLU A 150 12.39 11.54 -4.89
CA GLU A 150 13.54 10.65 -5.15
C GLU A 150 13.09 9.20 -5.36
N PHE A 151 12.10 8.76 -4.59
CA PHE A 151 11.49 7.46 -4.77
C PHE A 151 10.78 7.35 -6.14
N CYS A 152 10.11 8.40 -6.61
CA CYS A 152 9.55 8.46 -7.97
C CYS A 152 10.65 8.30 -9.02
N VAL A 153 11.69 9.14 -8.97
CA VAL A 153 12.78 9.16 -9.96
C VAL A 153 13.49 7.81 -10.01
N SER A 154 13.79 7.22 -8.86
CA SER A 154 14.44 5.91 -8.77
C SER A 154 13.59 4.80 -9.39
N LYS A 155 12.27 4.81 -9.13
CA LYS A 155 11.34 3.84 -9.73
C LYS A 155 11.17 4.06 -11.21
N GLU A 156 11.16 5.30 -11.70
CA GLU A 156 11.07 5.62 -13.12
C GLU A 156 12.30 5.18 -13.90
N LEU A 157 13.51 5.39 -13.37
CA LEU A 157 14.73 4.89 -14.00
C LEU A 157 14.70 3.35 -14.16
N ALA A 158 14.19 2.64 -13.16
CA ALA A 158 14.01 1.19 -13.23
C ALA A 158 12.96 0.73 -14.27
N LEU A 159 12.05 1.62 -14.72
CA LEU A 159 11.11 1.33 -15.81
C LEU A 159 11.71 1.56 -17.20
N ILE A 160 12.78 2.35 -17.30
CA ILE A 160 13.43 2.72 -18.56
C ILE A 160 14.58 1.75 -18.89
N GLU A 161 15.13 1.06 -17.89
CA GLU A 161 16.16 0.03 -18.13
C GLU A 161 15.60 -1.10 -19.00
N PRO A 162 16.21 -1.38 -20.17
CA PRO A 162 15.75 -2.46 -21.03
C PRO A 162 15.91 -3.78 -20.29
N GLN A 163 14.79 -4.49 -20.08
CA GLN A 163 14.82 -5.89 -19.69
C GLN A 163 15.64 -6.64 -20.75
N LYS A 164 16.86 -7.04 -20.39
CA LYS A 164 17.67 -7.92 -21.24
C LYS A 164 16.90 -9.24 -21.38
N TYR A 165 16.29 -9.43 -22.55
CA TYR A 165 15.74 -10.70 -23.01
C TYR A 165 16.87 -11.72 -23.24
#